data_AF-A0A7W1FPN3-F1
#
_entry.id   AF-A0A7W1FPN3-F1
#
_cell.length_a   1.000
_cell.length_b   1.000
_cell.length_c   1.000
_cell.angle_alpha   90.00
_cell.angle_beta   90.00
_cell.angle_gamma   90.00
#
_symmetry.space_group_name_H-M   'P 1'
#
loop_
_entity.id
_entity.type
_entity.pdbx_description
1 polymer ?
#
loop_
_entity_poly.entity_id
_entity_poly.type
_entity_poly.pdbx_seq_one_letter_code
_entity_poly.pdbx_strand_id
1 'polypeptide(L)'
;MKIAVAGKGGSGKTTISATLSRLLARRGHPVMAVDGDPNPNLAIALGMSQNSRDKMVRVPKDVMETKEEGGTRRLVMARPIEEVTAEYAMPAPDGVNLMVMTGVDHAGAG
;
A
#
# COMPACT_ATOMS: atom_id res chain seq x y z
N MET A 1 -6.75 -5.63 -13.00
CA MET A 1 -5.62 -6.56 -12.87
C MET A 1 -5.09 -6.49 -11.44
N LYS A 2 -4.62 -7.61 -10.85
CA LYS A 2 -4.02 -7.63 -9.51
C LYS A 2 -2.65 -8.31 -9.59
N ILE A 3 -1.62 -7.71 -9.02
CA ILE A 3 -0.25 -8.23 -9.04
C ILE A 3 0.26 -8.25 -7.60
N ALA A 4 0.77 -9.40 -7.16
CA ALA A 4 1.44 -9.54 -5.87
C ALA A 4 2.92 -9.87 -6.13
N VAL A 5 3.82 -9.13 -5.47
CA VAL A 5 5.26 -9.32 -5.59
C VAL A 5 5.79 -9.82 -4.24
N ALA A 6 6.26 -11.07 -4.22
CA ALA A 6 6.77 -11.74 -3.02
C ALA A 6 8.19 -12.29 -3.25
N GLY A 7 8.90 -12.62 -2.17
CA GLY A 7 10.30 -13.04 -2.20
C GLY A 7 11.10 -12.67 -0.95
N LYS A 8 12.34 -13.17 -0.86
CA LYS A 8 13.22 -12.99 0.30
C LYS A 8 13.64 -11.54 0.57
N GLY A 9 14.23 -11.27 1.74
CA GLY A 9 14.80 -9.96 2.07
C GLY A 9 15.91 -9.53 1.09
N GLY A 10 15.79 -8.33 0.50
CA GLY A 10 16.78 -7.84 -0.48
C GLY A 10 16.77 -8.56 -1.83
N SER A 11 15.66 -9.20 -2.24
CA SER A 11 15.52 -9.73 -3.61
C SER A 11 15.07 -8.70 -4.65
N GLY A 12 14.95 -7.43 -4.26
CA GLY A 12 14.52 -6.34 -5.16
C GLY A 12 13.01 -6.17 -5.31
N LYS A 13 12.18 -6.78 -4.46
CA LYS A 13 10.70 -6.70 -4.55
C LYS A 13 10.20 -5.26 -4.65
N THR A 14 10.58 -4.41 -3.70
CA THR A 14 10.13 -3.01 -3.63
C THR A 14 10.55 -2.22 -4.86
N THR A 15 11.78 -2.46 -5.34
CA THR A 15 12.29 -1.86 -6.58
C THR A 15 11.44 -2.27 -7.78
N ILE A 16 11.19 -3.57 -7.96
CA ILE A 16 10.37 -4.10 -9.05
C ILE A 16 8.93 -3.56 -8.96
N SER A 17 8.32 -3.57 -7.77
CA SER A 17 6.98 -3.04 -7.54
C SER A 17 6.88 -1.56 -7.90
N ALA A 18 7.85 -0.73 -7.48
CA ALA A 18 7.87 0.70 -7.82
C ALA A 18 8.04 0.93 -9.32
N THR A 19 9.01 0.26 -9.95
CA THR A 19 9.27 0.39 -11.39
C THR A 19 8.06 -0.05 -12.21
N LEU A 20 7.47 -1.21 -11.89
CA LEU A 20 6.29 -1.71 -12.59
C LEU A 20 5.10 -0.75 -12.44
N SER A 21 4.86 -0.25 -11.23
CA SER A 21 3.75 0.68 -10.97
C SER A 21 3.89 1.96 -11.80
N ARG A 22 5.07 2.57 -11.80
CA ARG A 22 5.34 3.79 -12.59
C ARG A 22 5.24 3.53 -14.10
N LEU A 23 5.74 2.39 -14.58
CA LEU A 23 5.66 2.02 -15.99
C LEU A 23 4.23 1.75 -16.48
N LEU A 24 3.37 1.22 -15.63
CA LEU A 24 1.95 1.02 -15.94
C LEU A 24 1.20 2.36 -15.92
N ALA A 25 1.45 3.20 -14.92
CA ALA A 25 0.81 4.51 -14.80
C ALA A 25 1.17 5.43 -15.98
N ARG A 26 2.45 5.47 -16.39
CA ARG A 26 2.90 6.18 -17.60
C ARG A 26 2.25 5.71 -18.89
N ARG A 27 1.77 4.47 -18.95
CA ARG A 27 1.02 3.93 -20.10
C ARG A 27 -0.47 4.28 -20.05
N GLY A 28 -0.91 5.10 -19.10
CA GLY A 28 -2.29 5.53 -18.94
C GLY A 28 -3.16 4.55 -18.14
N HIS A 29 -2.56 3.55 -17.49
CA HIS A 29 -3.33 2.66 -16.62
C HIS A 29 -3.54 3.30 -15.25
N PRO A 30 -4.75 3.20 -14.66
CA PRO A 30 -4.94 3.55 -13.26
C PRO A 30 -4.19 2.55 -12.37
N VAL A 31 -3.29 3.05 -11.51
CA VAL A 31 -2.45 2.21 -10.65
C VAL A 31 -2.65 2.59 -9.19
N MET A 32 -3.13 1.62 -8.41
CA MET A 32 -3.07 1.64 -6.95
C MET A 32 -1.94 0.72 -6.48
N ALA A 33 -0.88 1.31 -5.96
CA ALA A 33 0.21 0.60 -5.29
C ALA A 33 -0.14 0.43 -3.80
N VAL A 34 0.13 -0.76 -3.26
CA VAL A 34 -0.10 -1.08 -1.86
C VAL A 34 1.18 -1.62 -1.25
N ASP A 35 1.68 -0.96 -0.20
CA ASP A 35 2.83 -1.46 0.57
C ASP A 35 2.33 -2.26 1.77
N GLY A 36 2.56 -3.56 1.72
CA GLY A 36 2.26 -4.52 2.78
C GLY A 36 3.51 -5.06 3.49
N ASP A 37 4.68 -4.42 3.29
CA ASP A 37 5.91 -4.80 3.99
C ASP A 37 5.92 -4.25 5.43
N PRO A 38 6.32 -5.03 6.45
CA PRO A 38 6.48 -4.54 7.82
C PRO A 38 7.37 -3.30 7.94
N ASN A 39 8.33 -3.13 7.02
CA ASN A 39 9.13 -1.92 6.90
C ASN A 39 8.84 -1.25 5.54
N PRO A 40 7.82 -0.35 5.48
CA PRO A 40 7.34 0.17 4.22
C PRO A 40 8.37 1.09 3.57
N ASN A 41 8.78 0.74 2.36
CA ASN A 41 9.80 1.45 1.58
C ASN A 41 9.32 1.79 0.16
N LEU A 42 8.10 1.42 -0.22
CA LEU A 42 7.57 1.63 -1.57
C LEU A 42 7.41 3.12 -1.90
N ALA A 43 7.03 3.95 -0.93
CA ALA A 43 6.95 5.40 -1.10
C ALA A 43 8.30 6.02 -1.54
N ILE A 44 9.39 5.56 -0.91
CA ILE A 44 10.75 5.99 -1.24
C ILE A 44 11.13 5.51 -2.63
N ALA A 45 10.89 4.23 -2.93
CA ALA A 45 11.20 3.63 -4.22
C ALA A 45 10.40 4.26 -5.38
N LEU A 46 9.18 4.72 -5.13
CA LEU A 46 8.37 5.47 -6.10
C LEU A 46 8.91 6.89 -6.35
N GLY A 47 9.74 7.42 -5.45
CA GLY A 47 10.32 8.77 -5.55
C GLY A 47 9.47 9.85 -4.88
N MET A 48 8.68 9.52 -3.87
CA MET A 48 7.91 10.51 -3.12
C MET A 48 8.82 11.41 -2.27
N SER A 49 8.51 12.71 -2.23
CA SER A 49 9.24 13.68 -1.40
C SER A 49 9.13 13.33 0.10
N GLN A 50 10.07 13.81 0.92
CA GLN A 50 9.97 13.64 2.38
C GLN A 50 8.67 14.25 2.92
N ASN A 51 8.34 15.49 2.54
CA ASN A 51 7.10 16.16 2.95
C ASN A 51 5.82 15.40 2.57
N SER A 52 5.81 14.73 1.41
CA SER A 52 4.67 13.86 1.02
C SER A 52 4.60 12.60 1.87
N ARG A 53 5.75 12.02 2.23
CA ARG A 53 5.84 10.82 3.07
C ARG A 53 5.45 11.11 4.53
N ASP A 54 5.79 12.27 5.05
CA ASP A 54 5.45 12.68 6.43
C ASP A 54 3.94 12.86 6.65
N LYS A 55 3.18 13.10 5.58
CA LYS A 55 1.72 13.24 5.60
C LYS A 55 0.99 11.92 5.39
N MET A 56 1.71 10.84 5.12
CA MET A 56 1.11 9.56 4.78
C MET A 56 0.53 8.91 6.03
N VAL A 57 -0.77 8.59 5.96
CA VAL A 57 -1.46 7.87 7.02
C VAL A 57 -1.53 6.40 6.65
N ARG A 58 -1.30 5.53 7.62
CA ARG A 58 -1.45 4.08 7.41
C ARG A 58 -2.91 3.71 7.39
N VAL A 59 -3.26 2.78 6.51
CA VAL A 59 -4.59 2.19 6.49
C VAL A 59 -4.80 1.43 7.81
N PRO A 60 -5.78 1.81 8.64
CA PRO A 60 -6.06 1.12 9.89
C PRO A 60 -6.48 -0.33 9.67
N LYS A 61 -6.23 -1.21 10.65
CA LYS A 61 -6.57 -2.64 10.51
C LYS A 61 -8.08 -2.90 10.50
N ASP A 62 -8.88 -2.02 11.09
CA ASP A 62 -10.34 -2.14 11.21
C ASP A 62 -11.09 -1.87 9.89
N VAL A 63 -10.41 -1.39 8.85
CA VAL A 63 -10.99 -1.35 7.49
C VAL A 63 -11.22 -2.76 6.94
N MET A 64 -10.63 -3.77 7.57
CA MET A 64 -10.80 -5.19 7.31
C MET A 64 -11.41 -5.87 8.52
N GLU A 65 -12.40 -6.73 8.28
CA GLU A 65 -12.99 -7.59 9.31
C GLU A 65 -12.88 -9.06 8.92
N THR A 66 -12.89 -9.94 9.91
CA THR A 66 -12.93 -11.39 9.67
C THR A 66 -14.37 -11.87 9.71
N LYS A 67 -14.86 -12.45 8.62
CA LYS A 67 -16.14 -13.17 8.57
C LYS A 67 -15.93 -14.66 8.57
N GLU A 68 -16.79 -15.38 9.27
CA GLU A 68 -16.82 -16.85 9.27
C GLU A 68 -18.04 -17.32 8.50
N GLU A 69 -17.81 -17.99 7.37
CA GLU A 69 -18.85 -18.60 6.54
C GLU A 69 -18.51 -20.07 6.32
N GLY A 70 -19.38 -20.97 6.77
CA GLY A 70 -19.21 -22.41 6.59
C GLY A 70 -17.91 -22.96 7.21
N GLY A 71 -17.48 -22.43 8.35
CA GLY A 71 -16.24 -22.83 9.04
C GLY A 71 -14.96 -22.28 8.40
N THR A 72 -15.06 -21.43 7.37
CA THR A 72 -13.91 -20.75 6.77
C THR A 72 -13.86 -19.29 7.21
N ARG A 73 -12.73 -18.87 7.78
CA ARG A 73 -12.45 -17.46 8.09
C ARG A 73 -11.97 -16.75 6.83
N ARG A 74 -12.66 -15.66 6.46
CA ARG A 74 -12.30 -14.78 5.35
C ARG A 74 -12.10 -13.37 5.85
N LEU A 75 -11.06 -12.71 5.35
CA LEU A 75 -10.87 -11.27 5.53
C LEU A 75 -11.69 -10.55 4.46
N VAL A 76 -12.56 -9.65 4.89
CA VAL A 76 -13.40 -8.84 4.00
C VAL A 76 -13.27 -7.37 4.38
N MET A 77 -13.59 -6.49 3.43
CA MET A 77 -13.64 -5.06 3.72
C MET A 77 -14.80 -4.76 4.68
N ALA A 78 -14.52 -4.06 5.78
CA ALA A 78 -15.53 -3.57 6.72
C ALA A 78 -16.22 -2.28 6.23
N ARG A 79 -15.55 -1.55 5.33
CA ARG A 79 -16.03 -0.32 4.69
C ARG A 79 -15.88 -0.43 3.16
N PRO A 80 -16.65 0.32 2.35
CA PRO A 80 -16.45 0.36 0.90
C PRO A 80 -15.01 0.71 0.54
N ILE A 81 -14.45 0.04 -0.47
CA ILE A 81 -13.04 0.25 -0.87
C ILE A 81 -12.82 1.67 -1.39
N GLU A 82 -13.84 2.26 -2.01
CA GLU A 82 -13.83 3.61 -2.53
C GLU A 82 -13.57 4.62 -1.41
N GLU A 83 -14.24 4.47 -0.26
CA GLU A 83 -14.02 5.31 0.91
C GLU A 83 -12.61 5.16 1.46
N VAL A 84 -12.14 3.92 1.62
CA VAL A 84 -10.79 3.63 2.12
C VAL A 84 -9.73 4.23 1.21
N THR A 85 -9.90 4.11 -0.10
CA THR A 85 -8.97 4.72 -1.07
C THR A 85 -9.03 6.24 -1.06
N ALA A 86 -10.22 6.85 -0.92
CA ALA A 86 -10.35 8.30 -0.84
C ALA A 86 -9.70 8.88 0.42
N GLU A 87 -9.73 8.13 1.53
CA GLU A 87 -9.22 8.56 2.82
C GLU A 87 -7.69 8.36 2.96
N TYR A 88 -7.17 7.23 2.46
CA TYR A 88 -5.79 6.82 2.76
C TYR A 88 -4.84 6.76 1.55
N ALA A 89 -5.34 6.88 0.32
CA ALA A 89 -4.46 6.88 -0.84
C ALA A 89 -3.80 8.25 -1.04
N MET A 90 -2.49 8.23 -1.24
CA MET A 90 -1.69 9.42 -1.52
C MET A 90 -1.19 9.42 -2.96
N PRO A 91 -1.28 10.55 -3.69
CA PRO A 91 -0.67 10.67 -5.00
C PRO A 91 0.85 10.48 -4.94
N ALA A 92 1.38 9.70 -5.87
CA ALA A 92 2.79 9.43 -6.07
C ALA A 92 3.20 9.80 -7.52
N PRO A 93 4.51 9.86 -7.83
CA PRO A 93 4.98 10.22 -9.16
C PRO A 93 4.36 9.38 -10.29
N ASP A 94 4.26 9.99 -11.48
CA ASP A 94 3.69 9.41 -12.70
C ASP A 94 2.20 8.99 -12.63
N GLY A 95 1.43 9.49 -11.67
CA GLY A 95 0.00 9.19 -11.57
C GLY A 95 -0.30 7.88 -10.83
N VAL A 96 0.67 7.34 -10.09
CA VAL A 96 0.46 6.24 -9.16
C VAL A 96 -0.27 6.77 -7.91
N ASN A 97 -1.24 6.03 -7.38
CA ASN A 97 -1.76 6.24 -6.03
C ASN A 97 -1.16 5.18 -5.10
N LEU A 98 -0.75 5.57 -3.89
CA LEU A 98 -0.11 4.68 -2.92
C LEU A 98 -0.94 4.60 -1.63
N MET A 99 -1.12 3.38 -1.12
CA MET A 99 -1.57 3.11 0.24
C MET A 99 -0.52 2.26 0.98
N VAL A 100 -0.41 2.47 2.29
CA VAL A 100 0.48 1.69 3.16
C VAL A 100 -0.38 0.99 4.21
N MET A 101 -0.33 -0.34 4.25
CA MET A 101 -1.15 -1.15 5.17
C MET A 101 -0.38 -1.60 6.42
N THR A 102 0.95 -1.59 6.36
CA THR A 102 1.81 -2.16 7.42
C THR A 102 2.91 -1.19 7.83
N GLY A 103 3.33 -1.27 9.09
CA GLY A 103 4.40 -0.48 9.68
C GLY A 103 4.28 -0.46 11.20
N VAL A 104 5.37 -0.15 11.90
CA VAL A 104 5.38 -0.03 13.36
C VAL A 104 4.71 1.28 13.75
N ASP A 105 3.59 1.25 14.47
CA ASP A 105 3.06 2.43 15.17
C ASP A 105 4.20 3.08 15.93
N HIS A 106 4.30 4.42 15.85
CA HIS A 106 5.41 5.20 16.39
C HIS A 106 6.17 4.46 17.50
N ALA A 107 7.46 4.19 17.25
CA ALA A 107 8.38 3.84 18.33
C ALA A 107 8.13 4.85 19.44
N GLY A 108 7.63 4.38 20.57
CA GLY A 108 7.24 5.21 21.68
C GLY A 108 8.36 6.20 21.98
N ALA A 109 7.98 7.46 22.15
CA ALA A 109 8.76 8.35 22.98
C ALA A 109 8.91 7.65 24.35
N GLY A 110 10.09 7.09 24.57
CA GLY A 110 10.61 6.62 25.84
C GLY A 110 11.98 7.24 26.03
#